data_AF-A0A0B5DE44-F1
#
_entry.id   AF-A0A0B5DE44-F1
#
_cell.length_a   1.000
_cell.length_b   1.000
_cell.length_c   1.000
_cell.angle_alpha   90.00
_cell.angle_beta   90.00
_cell.angle_gamma   90.00
#
_symmetry.space_group_name_H-M   'P 1'
#
loop_
_entity.id
_entity.type
_entity.pdbx_description
1 polymer ?
#
loop_
_entity_poly.entity_id
_entity_poly.type
_entity_poly.pdbx_seq_one_letter_code
_entity_poly.pdbx_strand_id
1 'polypeptide(L)'
;MFALLGVVTAAVALPLAVASAGPAGDRDRAAVPDRAGVLEGSAVPDRSVVRTLPRDDGKRPAPEGSPLAGLGLATAVRCGPQLSSHGGVEAQTCVMTQGGEVWGRTYYRNATGERLASVLSFMGPDGRSVEMHCAVEAVSDPGACETPRQRLAARPQSYSAIAEFAGEDGEGPLLLRSGSDAAGASAR
;
A
#
# COMPACT_ATOMS: atom_id res chain seq x y z
N MET A 1 1.89 -12.41 -57.30
CA MET A 1 0.88 -13.45 -57.57
C MET A 1 1.24 -14.67 -56.72
N PHE A 2 0.25 -15.35 -56.12
CA PHE A 2 0.31 -16.36 -55.03
C PHE A 2 0.38 -15.72 -53.62
N ALA A 3 -0.70 -15.32 -52.94
CA ALA A 3 -1.99 -15.95 -52.60
C ALA A 3 -1.84 -17.24 -51.79
N LEU A 4 -2.20 -17.18 -50.49
CA LEU A 4 -2.96 -18.21 -49.75
C LEU A 4 -3.33 -17.68 -48.35
N LEU A 5 -4.59 -17.22 -48.24
CA LEU A 5 -5.33 -17.06 -47.00
C LEU A 5 -5.58 -18.44 -46.37
N GLY A 6 -5.43 -18.54 -45.06
CA GLY A 6 -5.88 -19.69 -44.27
C GLY A 6 -6.34 -19.23 -42.89
N VAL A 7 -7.62 -18.89 -42.76
CA VAL A 7 -8.28 -18.60 -41.48
C VAL A 7 -8.93 -19.89 -41.00
N VAL A 8 -8.52 -20.40 -39.84
CA VAL A 8 -9.19 -21.50 -39.15
C VAL A 8 -9.80 -20.95 -37.87
N THR A 9 -11.10 -20.66 -37.92
CA THR A 9 -11.91 -20.32 -36.74
C THR A 9 -12.39 -21.60 -36.07
N ALA A 10 -11.82 -21.94 -34.91
CA ALA A 10 -12.37 -22.98 -34.04
C ALA A 10 -13.26 -22.32 -32.98
N ALA A 11 -14.57 -22.37 -33.18
CA ALA A 11 -15.56 -21.98 -32.18
C ALA A 11 -15.71 -23.13 -31.17
N VAL A 12 -15.14 -22.96 -29.98
CA VAL A 12 -15.36 -23.88 -28.86
C VAL A 12 -16.48 -23.31 -28.00
N ALA A 13 -17.68 -23.86 -28.15
CA ALA A 13 -18.79 -23.65 -27.23
C ALA A 13 -18.61 -24.59 -26.03
N LEU A 14 -18.25 -24.04 -24.86
CA LEU A 14 -18.34 -24.75 -23.59
C LEU A 14 -19.62 -24.34 -22.84
N PRO A 15 -20.26 -25.29 -22.12
CA PRO A 15 -21.57 -25.10 -21.51
C PRO A 15 -21.51 -24.21 -20.26
N LEU A 16 -22.51 -23.34 -20.17
CA LEU A 16 -22.83 -22.46 -19.04
C LEU A 16 -23.17 -23.30 -17.81
N ALA A 17 -22.31 -23.26 -16.78
CA ALA A 17 -22.69 -23.68 -15.43
C ALA A 17 -23.43 -22.50 -14.75
N VAL A 18 -24.76 -22.51 -14.86
CA VAL A 18 -25.64 -21.64 -14.09
C VAL A 18 -25.91 -22.34 -12.75
N ALA A 19 -25.50 -21.71 -11.64
CA ALA A 19 -25.99 -22.05 -10.31
C ALA A 19 -26.93 -20.95 -9.83
N SER A 20 -28.09 -21.37 -9.32
CA SER A 20 -29.30 -20.59 -9.07
C SER A 20 -29.32 -19.80 -7.75
N ALA A 21 -30.19 -18.78 -7.76
CA ALA A 21 -30.87 -18.00 -6.69
C ALA A 21 -30.97 -18.63 -5.27
N GLY A 22 -31.14 -17.91 -4.14
CA GLY A 22 -31.55 -16.54 -3.75
C GLY A 22 -31.57 -16.48 -2.18
N PRO A 23 -32.27 -15.58 -1.45
CA PRO A 23 -33.20 -14.53 -1.85
C PRO A 23 -32.88 -13.11 -1.33
N ALA A 24 -33.55 -12.13 -1.91
CA ALA A 24 -33.69 -10.78 -1.38
C ALA A 24 -34.77 -10.74 -0.28
N GLY A 25 -34.44 -10.14 0.86
CA GLY A 25 -35.40 -9.69 1.86
C GLY A 25 -35.35 -8.17 1.91
N ASP A 26 -36.34 -7.52 1.28
CA ASP A 26 -36.61 -6.10 1.41
C ASP A 26 -37.81 -5.90 2.36
N ARG A 27 -37.81 -4.76 3.04
CA ARG A 27 -38.94 -4.01 3.62
C ARG A 27 -39.29 -4.09 5.11
N ASP A 28 -39.15 -2.89 5.69
CA ASP A 28 -40.15 -2.11 6.44
C ASP A 28 -40.18 -2.13 7.98
N ARG A 29 -39.72 -0.98 8.52
CA ARG A 29 -40.40 0.01 9.38
C ARG A 29 -41.28 -0.43 10.57
N ALA A 30 -40.99 0.28 11.67
CA ALA A 30 -41.87 0.77 12.75
C ALA A 30 -42.20 -0.17 13.92
N ALA A 31 -41.77 0.20 15.13
CA ALA A 31 -42.63 0.77 16.18
C ALA A 31 -41.93 0.77 17.56
N VAL A 32 -42.13 1.89 18.27
CA VAL A 32 -41.80 2.16 19.68
C VAL A 32 -42.75 1.33 20.59
N PRO A 33 -42.39 1.02 21.85
CA PRO A 33 -42.95 1.85 22.92
C PRO A 33 -41.98 2.24 24.04
N ASP A 34 -42.23 3.45 24.51
CA ASP A 34 -41.88 4.09 25.77
C ASP A 34 -42.40 3.28 26.98
N ARG A 35 -41.67 3.34 28.10
CA ARG A 35 -42.27 3.66 29.42
C ARG A 35 -41.22 3.97 30.49
N ALA A 36 -41.27 5.23 30.92
CA ALA A 36 -40.70 5.79 32.13
C ALA A 36 -41.18 5.12 33.44
N GLY A 37 -40.37 5.28 34.49
CA GLY A 37 -40.71 4.95 35.87
C GLY A 37 -39.74 5.62 36.85
N VAL A 38 -40.09 6.83 37.25
CA VAL A 38 -39.49 7.66 38.31
C VAL A 38 -39.77 7.03 39.68
N LEU A 39 -38.90 7.20 40.68
CA LEU A 39 -39.23 7.67 42.05
C LEU A 39 -38.05 7.57 43.04
N GLU A 40 -38.05 8.56 43.92
CA GLU A 40 -37.12 8.96 44.98
C GLU A 40 -36.91 7.92 46.10
N GLY A 41 -35.86 8.11 46.91
CA GLY A 41 -35.82 7.55 48.27
C GLY A 41 -34.44 7.38 48.91
N SER A 42 -34.09 8.30 49.80
CA SER A 42 -32.92 8.32 50.70
C SER A 42 -32.67 7.03 51.50
N ALA A 43 -31.39 6.68 51.68
CA ALA A 43 -30.85 6.20 52.97
C ALA A 43 -29.31 6.30 52.99
N VAL A 44 -28.80 7.04 53.98
CA VAL A 44 -27.40 7.16 54.47
C VAL A 44 -27.46 6.63 55.92
N PRO A 45 -26.48 5.88 56.49
CA PRO A 45 -25.12 6.38 56.81
C PRO A 45 -23.99 5.32 56.60
N ASP A 46 -22.68 5.62 56.58
CA ASP A 46 -21.91 6.11 57.73
C ASP A 46 -20.43 6.45 57.38
N ARG A 47 -20.05 7.71 57.63
CA ARG A 47 -18.75 8.29 58.10
C ARG A 47 -17.38 7.84 57.54
N SER A 48 -16.70 8.86 56.97
CA SER A 48 -15.31 9.31 57.26
C SER A 48 -14.17 8.47 56.65
N VAL A 49 -13.22 8.99 55.87
CA VAL A 49 -12.33 10.15 56.11
C VAL A 49 -11.78 10.70 54.77
N VAL A 50 -11.64 12.02 54.71
CA VAL A 50 -11.01 12.81 53.63
C VAL A 50 -9.48 12.75 53.70
N ARG A 51 -8.78 12.50 52.57
CA ARG A 51 -7.53 13.21 52.18
C ARG A 51 -7.05 12.91 50.75
N THR A 52 -7.31 13.86 49.86
CA THR A 52 -6.38 14.57 48.93
C THR A 52 -5.21 13.83 48.24
N LEU A 53 -5.35 13.61 46.90
CA LEU A 53 -4.44 13.80 45.73
C LEU A 53 -2.97 13.29 45.76
N PRO A 54 -2.31 12.86 44.63
CA PRO A 54 -2.46 13.42 43.28
C PRO A 54 -2.50 12.46 42.08
N ARG A 55 -3.01 13.04 40.99
CA ARG A 55 -2.85 12.69 39.58
C ARG A 55 -1.43 12.21 39.24
N ASP A 56 -1.33 10.99 38.70
CA ASP A 56 -0.12 10.48 38.07
C ASP A 56 -0.36 10.39 36.55
N ASP A 57 0.03 11.46 35.85
CA ASP A 57 0.24 11.47 34.41
C ASP A 57 1.53 10.71 34.12
N GLY A 58 1.41 9.39 33.99
CA GLY A 58 2.50 8.48 33.61
C GLY A 58 2.19 7.77 32.29
N LYS A 59 2.01 8.51 31.19
CA LYS A 59 1.98 7.93 29.84
C LYS A 59 3.37 7.36 29.53
N ARG A 60 3.57 6.07 29.80
CA ARG A 60 4.70 5.29 29.29
C ARG A 60 4.23 4.47 28.09
N PRO A 61 4.98 4.47 26.96
CA PRO A 61 4.53 3.85 25.72
C PRO A 61 4.43 2.33 25.87
N ALA A 62 3.36 1.77 25.31
CA ALA A 62 3.23 0.33 25.12
C ALA A 62 4.35 -0.15 24.17
N PRO A 63 5.21 -1.11 24.57
CA PRO A 63 5.99 -1.89 23.64
C PRO A 63 5.23 -3.20 23.42
N GLU A 64 4.09 -3.15 22.75
CA GLU A 64 3.43 -4.37 22.28
C GLU A 64 4.04 -4.75 20.93
N GLY A 65 5.30 -5.17 20.99
CA GLY A 65 5.86 -6.01 19.95
C GLY A 65 5.07 -7.32 19.95
N SER A 66 4.11 -7.45 19.05
CA SER A 66 3.42 -8.72 18.84
C SER A 66 4.44 -9.79 18.47
N PRO A 67 4.58 -10.87 19.25
CA PRO A 67 5.44 -11.99 18.89
C PRO A 67 4.63 -12.93 17.98
N LEU A 68 4.43 -12.51 16.74
CA LEU A 68 4.17 -13.46 15.65
C LEU A 68 5.51 -13.83 15.00
N ALA A 69 6.43 -14.31 15.85
CA ALA A 69 7.66 -14.96 15.44
C ALA A 69 7.39 -16.46 15.21
N GLY A 70 6.46 -16.75 14.30
CA GLY A 70 6.08 -18.10 13.94
C GLY A 70 5.85 -18.18 12.44
N LEU A 71 6.87 -18.66 11.71
CA LEU A 71 6.84 -19.04 10.28
C LEU A 71 6.84 -17.88 9.27
N GLY A 72 7.93 -17.13 9.15
CA GLY A 72 8.06 -16.21 8.01
C GLY A 72 9.26 -15.31 8.11
N LEU A 73 10.03 -15.22 7.03
CA LEU A 73 11.20 -14.35 6.89
C LEU A 73 10.85 -12.92 7.36
N ALA A 74 11.64 -12.37 8.29
CA ALA A 74 11.43 -11.01 8.80
C ALA A 74 11.32 -10.04 7.61
N THR A 75 10.14 -9.44 7.47
CA THR A 75 9.82 -8.53 6.37
C THR A 75 9.84 -7.10 6.90
N ALA A 76 10.65 -6.25 6.30
CA ALA A 76 10.69 -4.82 6.58
C ALA A 76 10.42 -4.04 5.29
N VAL A 77 9.63 -2.98 5.42
CA VAL A 77 9.26 -2.10 4.31
C VAL A 77 9.49 -0.66 4.74
N ARG A 78 10.25 0.10 3.95
CA ARG A 78 10.39 1.55 4.11
C ARG A 78 9.96 2.22 2.82
N CYS A 79 8.84 2.93 2.87
CA CYS A 79 8.33 3.69 1.74
C CYS A 79 8.53 5.19 1.98
N GLY A 80 8.71 5.92 0.89
CA GLY A 80 8.55 7.36 0.90
C GLY A 80 7.06 7.75 0.81
N PRO A 81 6.78 9.06 0.71
CA PRO A 81 5.42 9.53 0.48
C PRO A 81 4.87 9.02 -0.85
N GLN A 82 3.56 8.84 -0.91
CA GLN A 82 2.87 8.71 -2.20
C GLN A 82 2.85 10.10 -2.86
N LEU A 83 3.27 10.16 -4.11
CA LEU A 83 3.31 11.38 -4.91
C LEU A 83 2.41 11.21 -6.14
N SER A 84 1.87 12.32 -6.62
CA SER A 84 1.06 12.37 -7.85
C SER A 84 1.57 13.48 -8.76
N SER A 85 1.60 13.22 -10.07
CA SER A 85 1.89 14.22 -11.09
C SER A 85 0.62 14.95 -11.51
N HIS A 86 0.78 16.15 -12.10
CA HIS A 86 -0.35 16.86 -12.71
C HIS A 86 -0.97 16.08 -13.88
N GLY A 87 -0.20 15.20 -14.53
CA GLY A 87 -0.66 14.36 -15.63
C GLY A 87 -1.47 13.13 -15.20
N GLY A 88 -1.59 12.83 -13.90
CA GLY A 88 -2.36 11.68 -13.42
C GLY A 88 -1.55 10.39 -13.22
N VAL A 89 -0.23 10.51 -13.08
CA VAL A 89 0.62 9.40 -12.59
C VAL A 89 0.68 9.48 -11.08
N GLU A 90 0.45 8.39 -10.39
CA GLU A 90 0.66 8.28 -8.94
C GLU A 90 1.73 7.23 -8.66
N ALA A 91 2.63 7.47 -7.71
CA ALA A 91 3.64 6.50 -7.35
C ALA A 91 4.09 6.58 -5.88
N GLN A 92 4.34 5.41 -5.29
CA GLN A 92 5.01 5.26 -4.00
C GLN A 92 6.16 4.26 -4.14
N THR A 93 7.39 4.70 -3.85
CA THR A 93 8.58 3.87 -3.91
C THR A 93 9.01 3.42 -2.52
N CYS A 94 9.42 2.15 -2.42
CA CYS A 94 9.80 1.49 -1.19
C CYS A 94 11.11 0.71 -1.35
N VAL A 95 11.87 0.63 -0.26
CA VAL A 95 12.89 -0.41 -0.07
C VAL A 95 12.26 -1.55 0.72
N MET A 96 12.41 -2.74 0.18
CA MET A 96 11.90 -4.00 0.69
C MET A 96 13.05 -4.81 1.27
N THR A 97 12.83 -5.47 2.40
CA THR A 97 13.78 -6.45 2.96
C THR A 97 13.02 -7.67 3.42
N GLN A 98 13.45 -8.85 2.99
CA GLN A 98 12.87 -10.12 3.42
C GLN A 98 13.96 -11.19 3.39
N GLY A 99 14.13 -11.94 4.48
CA GLY A 99 14.92 -13.17 4.43
C GLY A 99 16.39 -13.02 4.07
N GLY A 100 16.99 -11.87 4.39
CA GLY A 100 18.38 -11.55 4.00
C GLY A 100 18.51 -11.01 2.58
N GLU A 101 17.40 -10.77 1.89
CA GLU A 101 17.34 -10.10 0.60
C GLU A 101 16.84 -8.66 0.75
N VAL A 102 17.25 -7.81 -0.18
CA VAL A 102 16.85 -6.41 -0.28
C VAL A 102 16.60 -6.04 -1.75
N TRP A 103 15.56 -5.26 -2.01
CA TRP A 103 15.24 -4.76 -3.34
C TRP A 103 14.44 -3.45 -3.27
N GLY A 104 14.47 -2.67 -4.35
CA GLY A 104 13.53 -1.57 -4.57
C GLY A 104 12.23 -2.08 -5.20
N ARG A 105 11.10 -1.55 -4.75
CA ARG A 105 9.78 -1.69 -5.39
C ARG A 105 9.13 -0.33 -5.52
N THR A 106 8.55 -0.02 -6.68
CA THR A 106 7.64 1.11 -6.84
C THR A 106 6.24 0.60 -7.18
N TYR A 107 5.24 1.17 -6.51
CA TYR A 107 3.83 0.97 -6.81
C TYR A 107 3.32 2.19 -7.57
N TYR A 108 2.51 1.97 -8.61
CA TYR A 108 2.04 3.07 -9.44
C TYR A 108 0.59 2.90 -9.93
N ARG A 109 0.01 4.02 -10.38
CA ARG A 109 -1.21 4.09 -11.20
C ARG A 109 -0.97 5.06 -12.35
N ASN A 110 -1.50 4.74 -13.53
CA ASN A 110 -1.36 5.58 -14.70
C ASN A 110 -2.73 5.96 -15.28
N ALA A 111 -3.21 7.14 -14.89
CA ALA A 111 -4.44 7.73 -15.42
C ALA A 111 -4.19 8.75 -16.54
N THR A 112 -2.96 8.81 -17.10
CA THR A 112 -2.62 9.77 -18.17
C THR A 112 -3.36 9.50 -19.48
N GLY A 113 -3.76 8.25 -19.72
CA GLY A 113 -4.28 7.79 -21.01
C GLY A 113 -3.19 7.42 -22.03
N GLU A 114 -1.92 7.62 -21.69
CA GLU A 114 -0.76 7.27 -22.52
C GLU A 114 0.12 6.23 -21.81
N ARG A 115 0.88 5.46 -22.59
CA ARG A 115 1.90 4.58 -22.01
C ARG A 115 3.08 5.42 -21.56
N LEU A 116 3.71 4.97 -20.49
CA LEU A 116 4.87 5.64 -19.91
C LEU A 116 6.02 4.65 -19.76
N ALA A 117 7.23 5.18 -19.70
CA ALA A 117 8.39 4.45 -19.23
C ALA A 117 8.65 4.81 -17.77
N SER A 118 9.05 3.81 -16.98
CA SER A 118 9.61 4.02 -15.65
C SER A 118 10.99 3.40 -15.50
N VAL A 119 11.88 4.13 -14.83
CA VAL A 119 13.17 3.61 -14.39
C VAL A 119 13.17 3.59 -12.87
N LEU A 120 13.30 2.39 -12.30
CA LEU A 120 13.48 2.16 -10.87
C LEU A 120 14.96 1.94 -10.57
N SER A 121 15.59 2.95 -9.98
CA SER A 121 16.95 2.91 -9.48
C SER A 121 16.96 2.46 -8.02
N PHE A 122 17.72 1.41 -7.71
CA PHE A 122 17.98 0.93 -6.36
C PHE A 122 19.45 1.13 -6.02
N MET A 123 19.73 1.95 -5.00
CA MET A 123 21.07 2.30 -4.57
C MET A 123 21.37 1.61 -3.24
N GLY A 124 22.51 0.95 -3.18
CA GLY A 124 23.05 0.31 -1.99
C GLY A 124 24.32 1.00 -1.48
N PRO A 125 24.86 0.51 -0.36
CA PRO A 125 26.12 0.98 0.18
C PRO A 125 27.27 0.79 -0.82
N ASP A 126 28.32 1.59 -0.65
CA ASP A 126 29.57 1.54 -1.44
C ASP A 126 29.39 1.91 -2.93
N GLY A 127 28.35 2.68 -3.25
CA GLY A 127 28.09 3.15 -4.62
C GLY A 127 27.50 2.08 -5.55
N ARG A 128 27.07 0.93 -5.02
CA ARG A 128 26.39 -0.09 -5.82
C ARG A 128 25.00 0.39 -6.22
N SER A 129 24.66 0.27 -7.50
CA SER A 129 23.32 0.57 -8.02
C SER A 129 22.83 -0.56 -8.93
N VAL A 130 21.51 -0.74 -8.97
CA VAL A 130 20.80 -1.58 -9.94
C VAL A 130 19.62 -0.79 -10.46
N GLU A 131 19.40 -0.87 -11.76
CA GLU A 131 18.26 -0.23 -12.42
C GLU A 131 17.32 -1.29 -13.00
N MET A 132 16.02 -0.98 -12.99
CA MET A 132 14.98 -1.76 -13.64
C MET A 132 14.14 -0.82 -14.51
N HIS A 133 14.01 -1.16 -15.79
CA HIS A 133 13.15 -0.43 -16.73
C HIS A 133 11.80 -1.16 -16.86
N CYS A 134 10.72 -0.44 -16.64
CA CYS A 134 9.36 -0.97 -16.65
C CYS A 134 8.47 -0.17 -17.61
N ALA A 135 7.72 -0.89 -18.45
CA ALA A 135 6.62 -0.30 -19.20
C ALA A 135 5.42 -0.08 -18.26
N VAL A 136 4.82 1.09 -18.33
CA VAL A 136 3.69 1.49 -17.50
C VAL A 136 2.48 1.69 -18.42
N GLU A 137 1.60 0.70 -18.42
CA GLU A 137 0.41 0.71 -19.26
C GLU A 137 -0.53 1.86 -18.92
N ALA A 138 -1.29 2.34 -19.90
CA ALA A 138 -2.27 3.41 -19.79
C ALA A 138 -3.57 2.95 -19.08
N VAL A 139 -3.42 2.26 -17.95
CA VAL A 139 -4.52 1.77 -17.12
C VAL A 139 -4.37 2.30 -15.70
N SER A 140 -5.50 2.72 -15.12
CA SER A 140 -5.53 3.26 -13.76
C SER A 140 -5.46 2.18 -12.68
N ASP A 141 -5.40 0.90 -13.06
CA ASP A 141 -5.22 -0.21 -12.15
C ASP A 141 -3.85 -0.13 -11.45
N PRO A 142 -3.76 -0.57 -10.19
CA PRO A 142 -2.49 -0.50 -9.46
C PRO A 142 -1.49 -1.50 -10.04
N GLY A 143 -0.31 -1.01 -10.42
CA GLY A 143 0.83 -1.80 -10.89
C GLY A 143 2.02 -1.74 -9.92
N ALA A 144 3.02 -2.58 -10.18
CA ALA A 144 4.28 -2.55 -9.46
C ALA A 144 5.47 -2.89 -10.36
N CYS A 145 6.60 -2.24 -10.10
CA CYS A 145 7.89 -2.52 -10.73
C CYS A 145 8.91 -2.83 -9.62
N GLU A 146 9.69 -3.91 -9.76
CA GLU A 146 10.67 -4.35 -8.76
C GLU A 146 12.05 -4.54 -9.39
N THR A 147 13.09 -4.16 -8.66
CA THR A 147 14.47 -4.52 -9.01
C THR A 147 14.75 -6.00 -8.67
N PRO A 148 15.74 -6.63 -9.33
CA PRO A 148 16.25 -7.93 -8.91
C PRO A 148 16.67 -7.92 -7.43
N ARG A 149 16.34 -8.99 -6.71
CA ARG A 149 16.71 -9.13 -5.29
C ARG A 149 18.22 -9.25 -5.13
N GLN A 150 18.76 -8.52 -4.16
CA GLN A 150 20.16 -8.57 -3.79
C GLN A 150 20.32 -9.08 -2.36
N ARG A 151 21.50 -9.62 -2.04
CA ARG A 151 21.86 -9.96 -0.66
C ARG A 151 21.98 -8.67 0.17
N LEU A 152 21.31 -8.65 1.32
CA LEU A 152 21.44 -7.59 2.30
C LEU A 152 22.86 -7.61 2.89
N ALA A 153 23.63 -6.57 2.59
CA ALA A 153 25.05 -6.43 2.94
C ALA A 153 25.30 -5.33 3.99
N ALA A 154 24.34 -4.43 4.21
CA ALA A 154 24.38 -3.39 5.23
C ALA A 154 23.02 -3.24 5.90
N ARG A 155 22.88 -2.26 6.81
CA ARG A 155 21.60 -1.96 7.44
C ARG A 155 20.58 -1.50 6.39
N PRO A 156 19.28 -1.81 6.53
CA PRO A 156 18.27 -1.41 5.56
C PRO A 156 18.19 0.09 5.27
N GLN A 157 18.61 0.95 6.21
CA GLN A 157 18.64 2.41 6.05
C GLN A 157 19.76 2.91 5.13
N SER A 158 20.75 2.08 4.83
CA SER A 158 21.84 2.39 3.91
C SER A 158 21.47 2.18 2.43
N TYR A 159 20.22 1.78 2.18
CA TYR A 159 19.69 1.56 0.84
C TYR A 159 18.65 2.64 0.52
N SER A 160 18.51 3.01 -0.74
CA SER A 160 17.43 3.88 -1.21
C SER A 160 16.92 3.40 -2.56
N ALA A 161 15.69 3.78 -2.89
CA ALA A 161 15.09 3.49 -4.18
C ALA A 161 14.42 4.75 -4.73
N ILE A 162 14.56 5.01 -6.02
CA ILE A 162 13.95 6.13 -6.72
C ILE A 162 13.33 5.58 -8.01
N ALA A 163 12.06 5.88 -8.21
CA ALA A 163 11.36 5.63 -9.47
C ALA A 163 11.14 6.95 -10.20
N GLU A 164 11.52 6.99 -11.46
CA GLU A 164 11.29 8.10 -12.38
C GLU A 164 10.32 7.65 -13.46
N PHE A 165 9.35 8.51 -13.80
CA PHE A 165 8.33 8.27 -14.82
C PHE A 165 8.42 9.36 -15.89
N ALA A 166 8.48 8.95 -17.15
CA ALA A 166 8.55 9.82 -18.33
C ALA A 166 7.62 9.28 -19.44
N GLY A 167 7.58 9.96 -20.59
CA GLY A 167 6.84 9.48 -21.76
C GLY A 167 7.28 8.07 -22.21
N GLU A 168 6.52 7.47 -23.13
CA GLU A 168 6.66 6.07 -23.56
C GLU A 168 8.09 5.66 -23.92
N ASP A 169 8.86 6.54 -24.57
CA ASP A 169 10.23 6.26 -25.00
C ASP A 169 11.27 6.39 -23.86
N GLY A 170 10.86 6.80 -22.66
CA GLY A 170 11.77 7.15 -21.56
C GLY A 170 12.58 8.43 -21.82
N GLU A 171 12.36 9.05 -22.97
CA GLU A 171 12.94 10.31 -23.39
C GLU A 171 11.91 11.42 -23.20
N GLY A 172 12.35 12.60 -22.72
CA GLY A 172 11.48 13.76 -22.53
C GLY A 172 11.38 14.25 -21.09
N PRO A 173 10.41 15.15 -20.79
CA PRO A 173 10.29 15.75 -19.47
C PRO A 173 9.86 14.71 -18.43
N LEU A 174 10.51 14.78 -17.26
CA LEU A 174 10.14 13.96 -16.11
C LEU A 174 8.74 14.33 -15.61
N LEU A 175 7.84 13.36 -15.56
CA LEU A 175 6.47 13.55 -15.08
C LEU A 175 6.37 13.41 -13.57
N LEU A 176 7.10 12.43 -13.01
CA LEU A 176 7.08 12.13 -11.58
C LEU A 176 8.41 11.49 -11.14
N ARG A 177 8.92 11.90 -9.97
CA ARG A 177 10.03 11.24 -9.27
C ARG A 177 9.58 10.85 -7.86
N SER A 178 9.53 9.56 -7.57
CA SER A 178 9.10 9.01 -6.28
C SER A 178 10.24 8.27 -5.60
N GLY A 179 10.69 8.75 -4.44
CA GLY A 179 11.78 8.18 -3.66
C GLY A 179 11.30 7.39 -2.45
N SER A 180 12.14 6.48 -1.92
CA SER A 180 11.88 5.71 -0.70
C SER A 180 12.12 6.46 0.60
N ASP A 181 12.64 7.69 0.51
CA ASP A 181 12.97 8.49 1.67
C ASP A 181 11.71 9.13 2.24
N ALA A 182 11.62 9.19 3.57
CA ALA A 182 10.54 9.89 4.23
C ALA A 182 10.54 11.37 3.83
N ALA A 183 9.35 11.95 3.67
CA ALA A 183 9.19 13.37 3.39
C ALA A 183 9.95 14.19 4.46
N GLY A 184 11.07 14.82 4.06
CA GLY A 184 11.96 15.56 4.96
C GLY A 184 13.46 15.28 4.80
N ALA A 185 13.86 14.26 4.03
CA ALA A 185 15.29 13.97 3.80
C ALA A 185 15.94 14.77 2.66
N SER A 186 15.14 15.43 1.81
CA SER A 186 15.64 16.16 0.62
C SER A 186 15.40 17.66 0.76
N ALA A 187 16.09 18.27 1.72
CA ALA A 187 16.30 19.71 1.78
C ALA A 187 17.65 19.99 2.46
N ARG A 188 18.74 19.83 1.72
CA ARG A 188 20.04 20.44 2.00
C ARG A 188 20.76 20.74 0.70
#